data_AF-A0A3N0AQ58-F1
#
_entry.id   AF-A0A3N0AQ58-F1
#
_cell.length_a   1.000
_cell.length_b   1.000
_cell.length_c   1.000
_cell.angle_alpha   90.00
_cell.angle_beta   90.00
_cell.angle_gamma   90.00
#
_symmetry.space_group_name_H-M   'P 1'
#
loop_
_entity.id
_entity.type
_entity.pdbx_description
1 polymer ?
#
loop_
_entity_poly.entity_id
_entity_poly.type
_entity_poly.pdbx_seq_one_letter_code
_entity_poly.pdbx_strand_id
1 'polypeptide(L)'
;MKIEYKRAEYNLPIVCLLKYFWLRLWFYWRRLLRCLRRCASNMMYWMLLLVPFALVSFAVLVLLCHSSILSVEDAVSVAVSAFLGSYLLLVIKDLWDTEATRHRMLVEQYNLYYGSVHEATTLLRKLVAACGLRIDNDSFDPYLSENLHEEYSRQIDRSDIASSVASEVELCGRKLIEAFSRLEGSMRGRMLIDSDGDALIDNFISTIDDIQDVVMAERLSDFSKMREALKGIVLSSYHIFACLRRPWRYPMDLRRSRMLENWLVSKNKVCA
;
A
#
# COMPACT_ATOMS: atom_id res chain seq x y z
N MET A 1 -14.41 2.69 -33.69
CA MET A 1 -14.14 4.05 -33.16
C MET A 1 -12.84 3.98 -32.38
N LYS A 2 -11.92 4.93 -32.57
CA LYS A 2 -10.57 4.89 -31.99
C LYS A 2 -10.58 5.44 -30.56
N ILE A 3 -9.94 4.71 -29.64
CA ILE A 3 -9.67 5.17 -28.28
C ILE A 3 -8.17 5.03 -28.04
N GLU A 4 -7.54 6.09 -27.53
CA GLU A 4 -6.15 6.05 -27.09
C GLU A 4 -6.09 5.73 -25.60
N TYR A 5 -5.31 4.71 -25.23
CA TYR A 5 -5.04 4.35 -23.85
C TYR A 5 -3.57 3.98 -23.69
N LYS A 6 -2.84 4.69 -22.81
CA LYS A 6 -1.39 4.52 -22.58
C LYS A 6 -0.56 4.46 -23.87
N ARG A 7 -0.79 5.40 -24.80
CA ARG A 7 -0.10 5.53 -26.10
C ARG A 7 -0.34 4.39 -27.09
N ALA A 8 -1.34 3.54 -26.86
CA ALA A 8 -1.81 2.55 -27.82
C ALA A 8 -3.21 2.90 -28.32
N GLU A 9 -3.43 2.76 -29.63
CA GLU A 9 -4.74 2.96 -30.26
C GLU A 9 -5.53 1.65 -30.29
N TYR A 10 -6.77 1.68 -29.81
CA TYR A 10 -7.69 0.55 -29.86
C TYR A 10 -8.91 0.90 -30.71
N ASN A 11 -9.24 0.02 -31.66
CA ASN A 11 -10.46 0.13 -32.46
C ASN A 11 -11.58 -0.70 -31.82
N LEU A 12 -12.56 -0.04 -31.22
CA LEU A 12 -13.67 -0.70 -30.55
C LEU A 12 -15.02 -0.44 -31.24
N PRO A 13 -15.92 -1.43 -31.30
CA PRO A 13 -17.32 -1.22 -31.68
C PRO A 13 -18.08 -0.49 -30.57
N ILE A 14 -19.17 0.21 -30.93
CA ILE A 14 -19.93 1.14 -30.05
C ILE A 14 -20.36 0.48 -28.72
N VAL A 15 -20.82 -0.78 -28.77
CA VAL A 15 -21.23 -1.53 -27.57
C VAL A 15 -20.05 -1.78 -26.61
N CYS A 16 -18.85 -2.04 -27.13
CA CYS A 16 -17.65 -2.20 -26.31
C CYS A 16 -17.17 -0.85 -25.75
N LEU A 17 -17.38 0.24 -26.49
CA LEU A 17 -17.04 1.60 -26.05
C LEU A 17 -17.88 2.02 -24.83
N LEU A 18 -19.19 1.73 -24.85
CA LEU A 18 -20.07 1.91 -23.68
C LEU A 18 -19.61 1.07 -22.49
N LYS A 19 -19.25 -0.20 -22.70
CA LYS A 19 -18.74 -1.08 -21.64
C LYS A 19 -17.40 -0.58 -21.07
N TYR A 20 -16.52 -0.02 -21.90
CA TYR A 20 -15.27 0.60 -21.47
C TYR A 20 -15.55 1.80 -20.54
N PHE A 21 -16.45 2.71 -20.95
CA PHE A 21 -16.86 3.83 -20.08
C PHE A 21 -17.50 3.35 -18.79
N TRP A 22 -18.33 2.31 -18.85
CA TRP A 22 -18.96 1.72 -17.67
C TRP A 22 -17.95 1.09 -16.72
N LEU A 23 -16.98 0.32 -17.22
CA LEU A 23 -15.88 -0.23 -16.42
C LEU A 23 -15.03 0.87 -15.80
N ARG A 24 -14.83 1.98 -16.50
CA ARG A 24 -14.12 3.15 -15.98
C ARG A 24 -14.93 3.87 -14.90
N LEU A 25 -16.24 4.07 -15.09
CA LEU A 25 -17.13 4.76 -14.14
C LEU A 25 -17.49 3.92 -12.91
N TRP A 26 -17.65 2.61 -13.04
CA TRP A 26 -18.06 1.71 -11.96
C TRP A 26 -17.21 1.85 -10.70
N PHE A 27 -15.91 2.08 -10.86
CA PHE A 27 -15.01 2.28 -9.73
C PHE A 27 -15.22 3.62 -9.03
N TYR A 28 -15.49 4.70 -9.77
CA TYR A 28 -15.88 5.99 -9.17
C TYR A 28 -17.17 5.83 -8.38
N TRP A 29 -18.16 5.11 -8.93
CA TRP A 29 -19.40 4.80 -8.22
C TRP A 29 -19.18 3.94 -6.97
N ARG A 30 -18.33 2.92 -7.02
CA ARG A 30 -17.97 2.12 -5.83
C ARG A 30 -17.21 2.94 -4.78
N ARG A 31 -16.41 3.93 -5.20
CA ARG A 31 -15.71 4.84 -4.28
C ARG A 31 -16.69 5.82 -3.65
N LEU A 32 -17.61 6.36 -4.44
CA LEU A 32 -18.71 7.20 -3.99
C LEU A 32 -19.62 6.45 -3.01
N LEU A 33 -20.05 5.22 -3.31
CA LEU A 33 -20.86 4.40 -2.42
C LEU A 33 -20.16 4.06 -1.11
N ARG A 34 -18.85 3.78 -1.14
CA ARG A 34 -18.06 3.59 0.08
C ARG A 34 -17.92 4.89 0.87
N CYS A 35 -17.76 6.03 0.19
CA CYS A 35 -17.76 7.34 0.81
C CYS A 35 -19.11 7.63 1.48
N LEU A 36 -20.22 7.46 0.76
CA LEU A 36 -21.58 7.62 1.29
C LEU A 36 -21.86 6.71 2.48
N ARG A 37 -21.44 5.44 2.43
CA ARG A 37 -21.56 4.51 3.56
C ARG A 37 -20.75 4.97 4.77
N ARG A 38 -19.54 5.51 4.57
CA ARG A 38 -18.72 6.10 5.63
C ARG A 38 -19.34 7.39 6.17
N CYS A 39 -19.88 8.27 5.32
CA CYS A 39 -20.61 9.46 5.73
C CYS A 39 -21.85 9.12 6.57
N ALA A 40 -22.60 8.08 6.20
CA ALA A 40 -23.75 7.60 6.98
C ALA A 40 -23.32 7.04 8.35
N SER A 41 -22.20 6.33 8.41
CA SER A 41 -21.63 5.82 9.67
C SER A 41 -21.12 6.97 10.56
N ASN A 42 -20.42 7.95 9.98
CA ASN A 42 -19.89 9.11 10.70
C ASN A 42 -21.00 10.08 11.13
N MET A 43 -22.13 10.13 10.41
CA MET A 43 -23.31 10.88 10.84
C MET A 43 -23.77 10.48 12.25
N MET A 44 -23.68 9.19 12.61
CA MET A 44 -24.05 8.74 13.96
C MET A 44 -23.16 9.35 15.05
N TYR A 45 -21.87 9.53 14.76
CA TYR A 45 -20.93 10.23 15.66
C TYR A 45 -21.21 11.73 15.70
N TRP A 46 -21.57 12.33 14.56
CA TRP A 46 -21.89 13.76 14.48
C TRP A 46 -23.23 14.14 15.13
N MET A 47 -24.14 13.19 15.36
CA MET A 47 -25.39 13.44 16.09
C MET A 47 -25.14 14.06 17.48
N LEU A 48 -24.06 13.66 18.16
CA LEU A 48 -23.67 14.23 19.46
C LEU A 48 -23.36 15.73 19.40
N LEU A 49 -22.92 16.23 18.23
CA LEU A 49 -22.52 17.62 18.02
C LEU A 49 -23.63 18.43 17.32
N LEU A 50 -24.38 17.79 16.41
CA LEU A 50 -25.50 18.37 15.68
C LEU A 50 -26.74 18.58 16.55
N VAL A 51 -27.02 17.70 17.52
CA VAL A 51 -28.21 17.83 18.39
C VAL A 51 -28.15 19.09 19.27
N PRO A 52 -27.07 19.35 20.04
CA PRO A 52 -26.95 20.60 20.81
C PRO A 52 -26.96 21.84 19.92
N PHE A 53 -26.26 21.78 18.78
CA PHE A 53 -26.24 22.88 17.81
C PHE A 53 -27.62 23.20 17.24
N ALA A 54 -28.42 22.18 16.91
CA ALA A 54 -29.78 22.34 16.42
C ALA A 54 -30.70 22.95 17.49
N LEU A 55 -30.56 22.53 18.77
CA LEU A 55 -31.33 23.10 19.88
C LEU A 55 -31.02 24.59 20.09
N VAL A 56 -29.74 24.97 20.08
CA VAL A 56 -29.31 26.37 20.23
C VAL A 56 -29.76 27.20 19.02
N SER A 57 -29.58 26.68 17.81
CA SER A 57 -30.01 27.37 16.58
C SER A 57 -31.52 27.57 16.55
N PHE A 58 -32.30 26.57 16.99
CA PHE A 58 -33.75 26.68 17.11
C PHE A 58 -34.16 27.75 18.12
N ALA A 59 -33.53 27.79 19.31
CA ALA A 59 -33.82 28.80 20.32
C ALA A 59 -33.53 30.22 19.81
N VAL A 60 -32.41 30.42 19.10
CA VAL A 60 -32.06 31.71 18.47
C VAL A 60 -33.08 32.11 17.41
N LEU A 61 -33.49 31.19 16.54
CA LEU A 61 -34.49 31.46 15.50
C LEU A 61 -35.86 31.82 16.08
N VAL A 62 -36.30 31.13 17.14
CA VAL A 62 -37.55 31.48 17.85
C VAL A 62 -37.48 32.91 18.40
N LEU A 63 -36.34 33.29 18.97
CA LEU A 63 -36.12 34.62 19.56
C LEU A 63 -36.08 35.73 18.48
N LEU A 64 -35.51 35.44 17.31
CA LEU A 64 -35.49 36.32 16.14
C LEU A 64 -36.87 36.50 15.50
N CYS A 65 -37.66 35.42 15.43
CA CYS A 65 -39.06 35.49 14.99
C CYS A 65 -39.91 36.28 15.98
N HIS A 66 -39.72 36.06 17.30
CA HIS A 66 -40.48 36.76 18.33
C HIS A 66 -40.20 38.26 18.36
N SER A 67 -38.95 38.66 18.08
CA SER A 67 -38.55 40.07 17.97
C SER A 67 -38.96 40.72 16.64
N SER A 68 -39.69 40.02 15.77
CA SER A 68 -40.12 40.49 14.44
C SER A 68 -38.98 40.89 13.50
N ILE A 69 -37.75 40.43 13.81
CA ILE A 69 -36.55 40.68 12.99
C ILE A 69 -36.57 39.78 11.75
N LEU A 70 -37.16 38.59 11.86
CA LEU A 70 -37.17 37.57 10.82
C LEU A 70 -38.60 37.05 10.59
N SER A 71 -39.00 36.91 9.32
CA SER A 71 -40.27 36.26 8.97
C SER A 71 -40.16 34.74 9.15
N VAL A 72 -41.31 34.05 9.32
CA VAL A 72 -41.33 32.59 9.50
C VAL A 72 -40.80 31.86 8.26
N GLU A 73 -41.04 32.40 7.06
CA GLU A 73 -40.53 31.84 5.80
C GLU A 73 -39.01 32.00 5.69
N ASP A 74 -38.47 33.16 6.08
CA ASP A 74 -37.04 33.41 6.12
C ASP A 74 -36.34 32.57 7.19
N ALA A 75 -37.00 32.32 8.33
CA ALA A 75 -36.49 31.48 9.40
C ALA A 75 -36.23 30.04 8.94
N VAL A 76 -37.09 29.48 8.09
CA VAL A 76 -36.89 28.14 7.52
C VAL A 76 -35.67 28.11 6.61
N SER A 77 -35.53 29.11 5.75
CA SER A 77 -34.37 29.28 4.85
C SER A 77 -33.06 29.38 5.62
N VAL A 78 -33.03 30.22 6.66
CA VAL A 78 -31.87 30.40 7.55
C VAL A 78 -31.57 29.11 8.31
N ALA A 79 -32.58 28.41 8.81
CA ALA A 79 -32.40 27.12 9.50
C ALA A 79 -31.74 26.07 8.61
N VAL A 80 -32.25 25.91 7.38
CA VAL A 80 -31.70 24.96 6.40
C VAL A 80 -30.27 25.33 6.02
N SER A 81 -30.00 26.61 5.76
CA SER A 81 -28.65 27.09 5.42
C SER A 81 -27.66 26.90 6.58
N ALA A 82 -28.07 27.19 7.82
CA ALA A 82 -27.25 27.01 9.02
C ALA A 82 -26.94 25.54 9.27
N PHE A 83 -27.93 24.66 9.10
CA PHE A 83 -27.76 23.22 9.26
C PHE A 83 -26.84 22.64 8.18
N LEU A 84 -27.07 22.99 6.91
CA LEU A 84 -26.26 22.51 5.78
C LEU A 84 -24.82 23.02 5.87
N GLY A 85 -24.63 24.30 6.21
CA GLY A 85 -23.31 24.90 6.39
C GLY A 85 -22.54 24.25 7.53
N SER A 86 -23.18 24.01 8.67
CA SER A 86 -22.55 23.37 9.83
C SER A 86 -22.18 21.90 9.54
N TYR A 87 -23.08 21.17 8.86
CA TYR A 87 -22.78 19.82 8.40
C TYR A 87 -21.60 19.79 7.42
N LEU A 88 -21.57 20.70 6.44
CA LEU A 88 -20.49 20.79 5.46
C LEU A 88 -19.14 21.06 6.14
N LEU A 89 -19.10 21.97 7.12
CA LEU A 89 -17.88 22.26 7.88
C LEU A 89 -17.39 21.06 8.68
N LEU A 90 -18.30 20.28 9.29
CA LEU A 90 -17.95 19.04 9.98
C LEU A 90 -17.39 17.99 9.02
N VAL A 91 -17.99 17.82 7.84
CA VAL A 91 -17.50 16.92 6.80
C VAL A 91 -16.10 17.34 6.33
N ILE A 92 -15.90 18.63 6.05
CA ILE A 92 -14.59 19.15 5.61
C ILE A 92 -13.54 18.91 6.69
N LYS A 93 -13.87 19.21 7.95
CA LYS A 93 -12.97 18.98 9.09
C LYS A 93 -12.61 17.50 9.22
N ASP A 94 -13.59 16.61 9.23
CA ASP A 94 -13.36 15.16 9.37
C ASP A 94 -12.52 14.59 8.21
N LEU A 95 -12.76 15.08 6.99
CA LEU A 95 -11.93 14.74 5.82
C LEU A 95 -10.50 15.23 5.99
N TRP A 96 -10.28 16.45 6.48
CA TRP A 96 -8.95 16.98 6.75
C TRP A 96 -8.24 16.24 7.88
N ASP A 97 -8.92 15.96 8.99
CA ASP A 97 -8.34 15.23 10.12
C ASP A 97 -7.96 13.79 9.71
N THR A 98 -8.82 13.14 8.92
CA THR A 98 -8.55 11.81 8.38
C THR A 98 -7.37 11.83 7.40
N GLU A 99 -7.31 12.79 6.49
CA GLU A 99 -6.22 12.90 5.52
C GLU A 99 -4.90 13.29 6.19
N ALA A 100 -4.93 14.17 7.19
CA ALA A 100 -3.76 14.53 7.98
C ALA A 100 -3.21 13.32 8.75
N THR A 101 -4.09 12.54 9.37
CA THR A 101 -3.73 11.30 10.07
C THR A 101 -3.14 10.28 9.09
N ARG A 102 -3.80 10.08 7.95
CA ARG A 102 -3.32 9.21 6.88
C ARG A 102 -1.95 9.65 6.38
N HIS A 103 -1.76 10.93 6.09
CA HIS A 103 -0.50 11.47 5.62
C HIS A 103 0.63 11.25 6.63
N ARG A 104 0.36 11.47 7.93
CA ARG A 104 1.32 11.18 9.01
C ARG A 104 1.73 9.70 9.01
N MET A 105 0.76 8.78 8.95
CA MET A 105 1.02 7.35 8.89
C MET A 105 1.83 6.96 7.64
N LEU A 106 1.52 7.54 6.48
CA LEU A 106 2.26 7.32 5.24
C LEU A 106 3.72 7.75 5.37
N VAL A 107 3.98 8.96 5.87
CA VAL A 107 5.34 9.48 6.08
C VAL A 107 6.12 8.57 7.01
N GLU A 108 5.51 8.13 8.10
CA GLU A 108 6.12 7.21 9.04
C GLU A 108 6.46 5.85 8.40
N GLN A 109 5.53 5.28 7.63
CA GLN A 109 5.74 4.04 6.88
C GLN A 109 6.84 4.17 5.82
N TYR A 110 6.93 5.33 5.15
CA TYR A 110 8.00 5.60 4.20
C TYR A 110 9.37 5.73 4.87
N ASN A 111 9.44 6.38 6.02
CA ASN A 111 10.67 6.50 6.78
C ASN A 111 11.18 5.13 7.25
N LEU A 112 10.28 4.24 7.67
CA LEU A 112 10.61 2.85 7.98
C LEU A 112 11.11 2.10 6.75
N TYR A 113 10.39 2.18 5.64
CA TYR A 113 10.79 1.56 4.38
C TYR A 113 12.19 2.02 3.96
N TYR A 114 12.40 3.33 3.88
CA TYR A 114 13.66 3.92 3.43
C TYR A 114 14.82 3.60 4.37
N GLY A 115 14.58 3.64 5.69
CA GLY A 115 15.59 3.33 6.69
C GLY A 115 16.01 1.85 6.69
N SER A 116 15.08 0.93 6.46
CA SER A 116 15.33 -0.51 6.58
C SER A 116 15.71 -1.19 5.27
N VAL A 117 15.23 -0.71 4.12
CA VAL A 117 15.50 -1.37 2.82
C VAL A 117 16.99 -1.29 2.46
N HIS A 118 17.63 -0.16 2.72
CA HIS A 118 19.05 0.04 2.42
C HIS A 118 19.95 -0.83 3.31
N GLU A 119 19.62 -0.90 4.59
CA GLU A 119 20.32 -1.76 5.55
C GLU A 119 20.19 -3.24 5.19
N ALA A 120 18.96 -3.71 4.96
CA ALA A 120 18.69 -5.10 4.59
C ALA A 120 19.38 -5.48 3.27
N THR A 121 19.36 -4.59 2.27
CA THR A 121 20.04 -4.81 0.99
C THR A 121 21.56 -4.91 1.17
N THR A 122 22.14 -4.03 1.98
CA THR A 122 23.58 -4.02 2.24
C THR A 122 24.01 -5.28 2.99
N LEU A 123 23.24 -5.71 3.98
CA LEU A 123 23.52 -6.93 4.74
C LEU A 123 23.33 -8.19 3.90
N LEU A 124 22.29 -8.25 3.06
CA LEU A 124 22.09 -9.34 2.11
C LEU A 124 23.27 -9.46 1.14
N ARG A 125 23.74 -8.34 0.57
CA ARG A 125 24.90 -8.35 -0.33
C ARG A 125 26.16 -8.87 0.35
N LYS A 126 26.40 -8.43 1.60
CA LYS A 126 27.52 -8.93 2.40
C LYS A 126 27.39 -10.43 2.68
N LEU A 127 26.18 -10.92 2.98
CA LEU A 127 25.92 -12.34 3.18
C LEU A 127 26.20 -13.14 1.89
N VAL A 128 25.67 -12.70 0.75
CA VAL A 128 25.89 -13.35 -0.55
C VAL A 128 27.38 -13.37 -0.92
N ALA A 129 28.09 -12.26 -0.71
CA ALA A 129 29.53 -12.19 -0.94
C ALA A 129 30.31 -13.12 0.01
N ALA A 130 29.92 -13.20 1.29
CA ALA A 130 30.51 -14.12 2.26
C ALA A 130 30.25 -15.59 1.91
N CYS A 131 29.13 -15.91 1.26
CA CYS A 131 28.85 -17.22 0.67
C CYS A 131 29.70 -17.52 -0.58
N GLY A 132 30.55 -16.59 -1.03
CA GLY A 132 31.43 -16.76 -2.19
C GLY A 132 30.74 -16.57 -3.54
N LEU A 133 29.52 -16.02 -3.57
CA LEU A 133 28.76 -15.75 -4.79
C LEU A 133 29.07 -14.35 -5.33
N ARG A 134 29.31 -14.23 -6.63
CA ARG A 134 29.45 -12.94 -7.33
C ARG A 134 28.18 -12.60 -8.10
N ILE A 135 27.58 -11.46 -7.82
CA ILE A 135 26.40 -10.93 -8.50
C ILE A 135 26.84 -9.72 -9.33
N ASP A 136 26.57 -9.75 -10.64
CA ASP A 136 27.18 -8.86 -11.64
C ASP A 136 26.66 -7.40 -11.61
N ASN A 137 25.78 -7.04 -10.68
CA ASN A 137 25.21 -5.69 -10.59
C ASN A 137 25.05 -5.21 -9.14
N ASP A 138 26.10 -4.57 -8.60
CA ASP A 138 26.11 -3.91 -7.27
C ASP A 138 25.08 -2.77 -7.11
N SER A 139 24.49 -2.31 -8.22
CA SER A 139 23.56 -1.17 -8.22
C SER A 139 22.09 -1.56 -8.07
N PHE A 140 21.73 -2.84 -8.23
CA PHE A 140 20.32 -3.25 -8.21
C PHE A 140 19.84 -3.65 -6.80
N ASP A 141 18.76 -3.04 -6.31
CA ASP A 141 18.09 -3.42 -5.05
C ASP A 141 16.99 -4.46 -5.36
N PRO A 142 17.12 -5.71 -4.87
CA PRO A 142 16.20 -6.81 -5.18
C PRO A 142 14.77 -6.55 -4.67
N TYR A 143 14.60 -5.64 -3.72
CA TYR A 143 13.30 -5.36 -3.10
C TYR A 143 12.48 -4.32 -3.88
N LEU A 144 13.07 -3.69 -4.90
CA LEU A 144 12.43 -2.62 -5.69
C LEU A 144 11.42 -3.09 -6.73
N SER A 145 11.44 -4.31 -7.24
CA SER A 145 10.31 -4.81 -8.05
C SER A 145 10.38 -6.32 -8.24
N GLU A 146 9.25 -6.89 -8.62
CA GLU A 146 9.11 -8.31 -8.96
C GLU A 146 10.18 -8.77 -9.97
N ASN A 147 10.35 -8.03 -11.07
CA ASN A 147 11.36 -8.35 -12.10
C ASN A 147 12.80 -8.38 -11.56
N LEU A 148 13.07 -7.61 -10.51
CA LEU A 148 14.40 -7.37 -9.97
C LEU A 148 14.73 -8.40 -8.91
N HIS A 149 13.74 -8.73 -8.08
CA HIS A 149 13.75 -9.92 -7.24
C HIS A 149 14.01 -11.18 -8.08
N GLU A 150 13.26 -11.38 -9.16
CA GLU A 150 13.43 -12.55 -10.04
C GLU A 150 14.81 -12.59 -10.70
N GLU A 151 15.31 -11.46 -11.17
CA GLU A 151 16.63 -11.38 -11.78
C GLU A 151 17.75 -11.65 -10.77
N TYR A 152 17.62 -11.15 -9.54
CA TYR A 152 18.56 -11.44 -8.46
C TYR A 152 18.58 -12.94 -8.12
N SER A 153 17.41 -13.57 -8.03
CA SER A 153 17.29 -15.03 -7.83
C SER A 153 17.93 -15.84 -8.97
N ARG A 154 17.77 -15.41 -10.23
CA ARG A 154 18.44 -16.05 -11.37
C ARG A 154 19.96 -15.91 -11.33
N GLN A 155 20.48 -14.78 -10.83
CA GLN A 155 21.91 -14.59 -10.66
C GLN A 155 22.45 -15.51 -9.58
N ILE A 156 21.76 -15.66 -8.43
CA ILE A 156 22.11 -16.66 -7.40
C ILE A 156 22.20 -18.07 -8.00
N ASP A 157 21.33 -18.44 -8.94
CA ASP A 157 21.38 -19.76 -9.58
C ASP A 157 22.55 -19.91 -10.57
N ARG A 158 22.98 -18.82 -11.21
CA ARG A 158 24.03 -18.85 -12.25
C ARG A 158 25.45 -18.66 -11.71
N SER A 159 25.61 -17.99 -10.58
CA SER A 159 26.93 -17.63 -10.05
C SER A 159 27.67 -18.87 -9.55
N ASP A 160 28.94 -19.02 -9.89
CA ASP A 160 29.79 -20.04 -9.27
C ASP A 160 30.19 -19.62 -7.84
N ILE A 161 30.30 -20.60 -6.94
CA ILE A 161 30.76 -20.36 -5.57
C ILE A 161 32.28 -20.47 -5.56
N ALA A 162 32.97 -19.35 -5.38
CA ALA A 162 34.43 -19.31 -5.41
C ALA A 162 35.03 -19.80 -4.09
N SER A 163 34.73 -19.11 -2.99
CA SER A 163 35.19 -19.46 -1.64
C SER A 163 34.26 -18.83 -0.60
N SER A 164 33.59 -19.65 0.22
CA SER A 164 32.80 -19.16 1.37
C SER A 164 33.71 -18.85 2.55
N VAL A 165 33.34 -17.82 3.32
CA VAL A 165 34.02 -17.44 4.56
C VAL A 165 33.05 -17.65 5.73
N ALA A 166 33.08 -18.84 6.34
CA ALA A 166 32.14 -19.27 7.39
C ALA A 166 31.91 -18.22 8.49
N SER A 167 32.99 -17.60 8.99
CA SER A 167 32.91 -16.56 10.03
C SER A 167 32.16 -15.31 9.58
N GLU A 168 32.28 -14.93 8.31
CA GLU A 168 31.56 -13.78 7.75
C GLU A 168 30.11 -14.12 7.46
N VAL A 169 29.82 -15.35 7.01
CA VAL A 169 28.45 -15.85 6.80
C VAL A 169 27.67 -15.81 8.12
N GLU A 170 28.25 -16.33 9.20
CA GLU A 170 27.59 -16.32 10.51
C GLU A 170 27.37 -14.88 11.02
N LEU A 171 28.37 -14.01 10.88
CA LEU A 171 28.26 -12.61 11.31
C LEU A 171 27.20 -11.84 10.50
N CYS A 172 27.19 -12.00 9.17
CA CYS A 172 26.24 -11.34 8.29
C CYS A 172 24.83 -11.87 8.50
N GLY A 173 24.67 -13.20 8.66
CA GLY A 173 23.39 -13.82 8.96
C GLY A 173 22.81 -13.30 10.27
N ARG A 174 23.61 -13.24 11.34
CA ARG A 174 23.17 -12.68 12.63
C ARG A 174 22.72 -11.22 12.53
N LYS A 175 23.50 -10.38 11.84
CA LYS A 175 23.15 -8.96 11.63
C LYS A 175 21.87 -8.80 10.80
N LEU A 176 21.67 -9.67 9.81
CA LEU A 176 20.48 -9.63 8.96
C LEU A 176 19.23 -10.06 9.74
N ILE A 177 19.33 -11.09 10.59
CA ILE A 177 18.27 -11.49 11.53
C ILE A 177 17.92 -10.32 12.46
N GLU A 178 18.92 -9.70 13.08
CA GLU A 178 18.71 -8.54 13.97
C GLU A 178 17.99 -7.39 13.25
N ALA A 179 18.37 -7.09 12.01
CA ALA A 179 17.72 -6.06 11.20
C ALA A 179 16.25 -6.39 10.91
N PHE A 180 15.92 -7.64 10.54
CA PHE A 180 14.54 -8.05 10.29
C PHE A 180 13.71 -8.12 11.57
N SER A 181 14.25 -8.62 12.69
CA SER A 181 13.56 -8.60 13.98
C SER A 181 13.29 -7.19 14.49
N ARG A 182 14.24 -6.26 14.29
CA ARG A 182 14.03 -4.84 14.62
C ARG A 182 12.98 -4.20 13.73
N LEU A 183 12.97 -4.52 12.44
CA LEU A 183 11.94 -4.06 11.51
C LEU A 183 10.56 -4.59 11.94
N GLU A 184 10.45 -5.88 12.21
CA GLU A 184 9.22 -6.52 12.67
C GLU A 184 8.70 -5.87 13.97
N GLY A 185 9.57 -5.67 14.97
CA GLY A 185 9.22 -5.00 16.22
C GLY A 185 8.77 -3.56 15.99
N SER A 186 9.42 -2.84 15.07
CA SER A 186 9.04 -1.48 14.68
C SER A 186 7.67 -1.43 13.99
N MET A 187 7.28 -2.50 13.29
CA MET A 187 5.99 -2.61 12.61
C MET A 187 4.86 -3.02 13.57
N ARG A 188 5.08 -3.99 14.46
CA ARG A 188 4.07 -4.46 15.43
C ARG A 188 3.55 -3.35 16.37
N GLY A 189 4.37 -2.33 16.63
CA GLY A 189 4.01 -1.19 17.47
C GLY A 189 3.31 -0.03 16.74
N ARG A 190 3.09 -0.11 15.43
CA ARG A 190 2.61 1.02 14.62
C ARG A 190 1.36 0.66 13.82
N MET A 191 0.42 1.60 13.73
CA MET A 191 -0.72 1.51 12.82
C MET A 191 -0.25 1.86 11.40
N LEU A 192 0.30 0.88 10.69
CA LEU A 192 0.69 1.02 9.30
C LEU A 192 -0.53 0.79 8.39
N ILE A 193 -0.52 1.41 7.21
CA ILE A 193 -1.64 1.30 6.27
C ILE A 193 -1.47 0.01 5.46
N ASP A 194 -2.53 -0.79 5.39
CA ASP A 194 -2.63 -2.03 4.60
C ASP A 194 -1.55 -3.09 4.96
N SER A 195 -1.12 -3.12 6.23
CA SER A 195 -0.09 -4.03 6.77
C SER A 195 -0.63 -5.24 7.55
N ASP A 196 -1.92 -5.27 7.89
CA ASP A 196 -2.51 -6.25 8.81
C ASP A 196 -2.81 -7.62 8.18
N GLY A 197 -1.89 -8.14 7.36
CA GLY A 197 -2.01 -9.49 6.81
C GLY A 197 -1.20 -10.50 7.62
N ASP A 198 -1.80 -11.63 7.99
CA ASP A 198 -1.08 -12.78 8.57
C ASP A 198 0.12 -13.18 7.69
N ALA A 199 -0.04 -13.08 6.37
CA ALA A 199 1.00 -13.31 5.39
C ALA A 199 2.26 -12.43 5.60
N LEU A 200 2.16 -11.25 6.20
CA LEU A 200 3.32 -10.41 6.48
C LEU A 200 4.19 -11.00 7.59
N ILE A 201 3.55 -11.51 8.65
CA ILE A 201 4.24 -12.19 9.76
C ILE A 201 4.90 -13.46 9.24
N ASP A 202 4.18 -14.24 8.42
CA ASP A 202 4.73 -15.44 7.79
C ASP A 202 5.99 -15.12 6.97
N ASN A 203 5.99 -14.03 6.20
CA ASN A 203 7.18 -13.61 5.45
C ASN A 203 8.36 -13.24 6.37
N PHE A 204 8.14 -12.64 7.54
CA PHE A 204 9.21 -12.38 8.51
C PHE A 204 9.79 -13.69 9.05
N ILE A 205 8.92 -14.63 9.44
CA ILE A 205 9.33 -15.95 9.94
C ILE A 205 10.15 -16.68 8.88
N SER A 206 9.61 -16.81 7.66
CA SER A 206 10.30 -17.46 6.54
C SER A 206 11.64 -16.80 6.23
N THR A 207 11.72 -15.45 6.23
CA THR A 207 12.99 -14.76 6.01
C THR A 207 14.02 -15.11 7.08
N ILE A 208 13.63 -15.15 8.36
CA ILE A 208 14.53 -15.48 9.46
C ILE A 208 15.00 -16.94 9.38
N ASP A 209 14.07 -17.86 9.11
CA ASP A 209 14.36 -19.29 8.95
C ASP A 209 15.32 -19.51 7.77
N ASP A 210 15.09 -18.87 6.62
CA ASP A 210 15.97 -18.96 5.46
C ASP A 210 17.39 -18.41 5.78
N ILE A 211 17.51 -17.33 6.57
CA ILE A 211 18.84 -16.84 7.00
C ILE A 211 19.56 -17.88 7.87
N GLN A 212 18.84 -18.54 8.78
CA GLN A 212 19.41 -19.59 9.60
C GLN A 212 19.83 -20.80 8.75
N ASP A 213 19.01 -21.16 7.76
CA ASP A 213 19.31 -22.23 6.81
C ASP A 213 20.54 -21.93 5.96
N VAL A 214 20.79 -20.68 5.56
CA VAL A 214 22.05 -20.28 4.91
C VAL A 214 23.25 -20.56 5.81
N VAL A 215 23.18 -20.16 7.09
CA VAL A 215 24.26 -20.37 8.05
C VAL A 215 24.50 -21.86 8.32
N MET A 216 23.44 -22.65 8.43
CA MET A 216 23.55 -24.10 8.65
C MET A 216 24.05 -24.84 7.41
N ALA A 217 23.57 -24.46 6.23
CA ALA A 217 23.99 -25.04 4.96
C ALA A 217 25.48 -24.77 4.69
N GLU A 218 26.00 -23.60 5.04
CA GLU A 218 27.43 -23.30 4.99
C GLU A 218 28.22 -24.30 5.84
N ARG A 219 27.82 -24.50 7.11
CA ARG A 219 28.51 -25.41 8.05
C ARG A 219 28.54 -26.85 7.56
N LEU A 220 27.51 -27.25 6.81
CA LEU A 220 27.39 -28.57 6.20
C LEU A 220 28.02 -28.63 4.80
N SER A 221 28.54 -27.51 4.28
CA SER A 221 29.01 -27.36 2.91
C SER A 221 27.96 -27.76 1.86
N ASP A 222 26.67 -27.59 2.18
CA ASP A 222 25.55 -27.84 1.28
C ASP A 222 25.23 -26.58 0.47
N PHE A 223 25.97 -26.41 -0.62
CA PHE A 223 25.82 -25.27 -1.51
C PHE A 223 24.48 -25.22 -2.23
N SER A 224 23.79 -26.35 -2.39
CA SER A 224 22.46 -26.39 -3.01
C SER A 224 21.43 -25.79 -2.08
N LYS A 225 21.39 -26.26 -0.83
CA LYS A 225 20.48 -25.74 0.20
C LYS A 225 20.78 -24.27 0.50
N MET A 226 22.05 -23.88 0.52
CA MET A 226 22.45 -22.47 0.71
C MET A 226 21.87 -21.56 -0.38
N ARG A 227 21.88 -21.95 -1.66
CA ARG A 227 21.28 -21.17 -2.75
C ARG A 227 19.77 -21.09 -2.64
N GLU A 228 19.11 -22.19 -2.30
CA GLU A 228 17.67 -22.23 -2.11
C GLU A 228 17.24 -21.27 -1.00
N ALA A 229 17.93 -21.33 0.15
CA ALA A 229 17.68 -20.44 1.28
C ALA A 229 17.96 -18.97 0.92
N LEU A 230 19.06 -18.65 0.23
CA LEU A 230 19.32 -17.29 -0.25
C LEU A 230 18.19 -16.75 -1.14
N LYS A 231 17.62 -17.57 -2.03
CA LYS A 231 16.46 -17.18 -2.84
C LYS A 231 15.20 -16.99 -1.99
N GLY A 232 15.00 -17.85 -0.99
CA GLY A 232 13.94 -17.71 0.01
C GLY A 232 13.99 -16.36 0.74
N ILE A 233 15.17 -15.97 1.22
CA ILE A 233 15.40 -14.65 1.84
C ILE A 233 14.93 -13.55 0.89
N VAL A 234 15.38 -13.57 -0.36
CA VAL A 234 15.07 -12.52 -1.36
C VAL A 234 13.56 -12.47 -1.66
N LEU A 235 12.89 -13.61 -1.73
CA LEU A 235 11.45 -13.70 -2.01
C LEU A 235 10.61 -13.16 -0.84
N SER A 236 10.83 -13.70 0.36
CA SER A 236 10.07 -13.37 1.56
C SER A 236 10.29 -11.90 1.94
N SER A 237 11.54 -11.42 1.92
CA SER A 237 11.85 -10.02 2.20
C SER A 237 11.35 -9.05 1.12
N TYR A 238 11.32 -9.44 -0.16
CA TYR A 238 10.66 -8.65 -1.20
C TYR A 238 9.18 -8.42 -0.85
N HIS A 239 8.46 -9.43 -0.36
CA HIS A 239 7.07 -9.29 0.03
C HIS A 239 6.88 -8.37 1.25
N ILE A 240 7.78 -8.44 2.24
CA ILE A 240 7.81 -7.51 3.39
C ILE A 240 7.93 -6.06 2.90
N PHE A 241 8.95 -5.77 2.09
CA PHE A 241 9.19 -4.41 1.58
C PHE A 241 8.13 -3.97 0.58
N ALA A 242 7.53 -4.89 -0.18
CA ALA A 242 6.40 -4.60 -1.03
C ALA A 242 5.19 -4.10 -0.21
N CYS A 243 4.89 -4.73 0.94
CA CYS A 243 3.84 -4.26 1.85
C CYS A 243 4.11 -2.87 2.39
N LEU A 244 5.34 -2.59 2.84
CA LEU A 244 5.73 -1.25 3.29
C LEU A 244 5.60 -0.19 2.19
N ARG A 245 5.77 -0.57 0.93
CA ARG A 245 5.63 0.31 -0.23
C ARG A 245 4.20 0.45 -0.78
N ARG A 246 3.30 -0.51 -0.53
CA ARG A 246 1.92 -0.54 -1.11
C ARG A 246 1.11 0.75 -0.98
N PRO A 247 1.20 1.54 0.10
CA PRO A 247 0.43 2.78 0.18
C PRO A 247 0.85 3.83 -0.87
N TRP A 248 2.06 3.69 -1.42
CA TRP A 248 2.63 4.50 -2.49
C TRP A 248 2.31 3.95 -3.89
N ARG A 249 1.75 2.73 -3.96
CA ARG A 249 1.32 2.04 -5.19
C ARG A 249 -0.02 1.35 -4.95
N TYR A 250 -1.14 2.08 -5.07
CA TYR A 250 -2.49 1.54 -4.81
C TYR A 250 -2.70 0.20 -5.56
N PRO A 251 -2.78 -0.95 -4.87
CA PRO A 251 -2.88 -2.26 -5.52
C PRO A 251 -4.15 -2.40 -6.36
N MET A 252 -5.22 -1.71 -5.95
CA MET A 252 -6.45 -1.60 -6.72
C MET A 252 -6.29 -0.78 -8.00
N ASP A 253 -5.43 0.25 -8.03
CA ASP A 253 -5.14 1.02 -9.24
C ASP A 253 -4.22 0.26 -10.21
N LEU A 254 -3.32 -0.56 -9.67
CA LEU A 254 -2.52 -1.50 -10.45
C LEU A 254 -3.38 -2.64 -11.03
N ARG A 255 -4.23 -3.29 -10.22
CA ARG A 255 -5.19 -4.30 -10.69
C ARG A 255 -6.19 -3.71 -11.68
N ARG A 256 -6.66 -2.47 -11.47
CA ARG A 256 -7.49 -1.72 -12.42
C ARG A 256 -6.79 -1.60 -13.77
N SER A 257 -5.54 -1.14 -13.76
CA SER A 257 -4.77 -0.95 -14.98
C SER A 257 -4.59 -2.26 -15.73
N ARG A 258 -4.23 -3.35 -15.03
CA ARG A 258 -4.08 -4.69 -15.61
C ARG A 258 -5.41 -5.27 -16.13
N MET A 259 -6.51 -5.12 -15.40
CA MET A 259 -7.82 -5.62 -15.82
C MET A 259 -8.32 -4.89 -17.08
N LEU A 260 -8.13 -3.57 -17.14
CA LEU A 260 -8.49 -2.76 -18.30
C LEU A 260 -7.62 -3.13 -19.52
N GLU A 261 -6.31 -3.29 -19.30
CA GLU A 261 -5.36 -3.72 -20.34
C GLU A 261 -5.71 -5.10 -20.88
N ASN A 262 -5.94 -6.09 -20.01
CA ASN A 262 -6.32 -7.44 -20.42
C ASN A 262 -7.64 -7.45 -21.20
N TRP A 263 -8.62 -6.65 -20.78
CA TRP A 263 -9.89 -6.54 -21.49
C TRP A 263 -9.71 -5.91 -22.87
N LEU A 264 -8.97 -4.79 -22.97
CA LEU A 264 -8.65 -4.12 -24.23
C LEU A 264 -7.89 -5.05 -25.20
N VAL A 265 -6.86 -5.75 -24.72
CA VAL A 265 -6.06 -6.70 -25.50
C VAL A 265 -6.91 -7.86 -26.00
N SER A 266 -7.78 -8.43 -25.16
CA SER A 266 -8.66 -9.54 -25.55
C SER A 266 -9.67 -9.16 -26.63
N LYS A 267 -10.10 -7.90 -26.67
CA LYS A 267 -11.07 -7.41 -27.66
C LYS A 267 -10.43 -6.92 -28.95
N ASN A 268 -9.21 -6.39 -28.89
CA ASN A 268 -8.46 -6.06 -30.11
C ASN A 268 -8.15 -7.32 -30.94
N LYS A 269 -7.95 -8.48 -30.30
CA LYS A 269 -7.72 -9.78 -30.97
C LYS A 269 -8.96 -10.42 -31.61
N VAL A 270 -10.16 -9.97 -31.25
CA VAL A 270 -11.44 -10.54 -31.75
C VAL A 270 -12.03 -9.67 -32.88
N CYS A 271 -11.46 -8.49 -33.11
CA CYS A 271 -11.91 -7.53 -34.14
C CYS A 271 -10.83 -7.18 -35.17
N ALA A 272 -9.70 -7.91 -35.17
CA ALA A 272 -8.72 -7.95 -36.24
C ALA A 272 -8.88 -9.27 -37.00
#